data_AF-A0A9W4T764-F1
#
_entry.id   AF-A0A9W4T764-F1
#
_cell.length_a   1.000
_cell.length_b   1.000
_cell.length_c   1.000
_cell.angle_alpha   90.00
_cell.angle_beta   90.00
_cell.angle_gamma   90.00
#
_symmetry.space_group_name_H-M   'P 1'
#
loop_
_entity.id
_entity.type
_entity.pdbx_description
1 polymer ?
#
loop_
_entity_poly.entity_id
_entity_poly.type
_entity_poly.pdbx_seq_one_letter_code
_entity_poly.pdbx_strand_id
1 'polypeptide(L)'
;MTSLPPLEPTISQLHTLSVESLIYEKQRLDNSLFHLNRSNEDMKKFDENDKDFQLAIKENEELITRHREKIKMIQDLLKERQQNGNICITTERPVQIMTDSNSIQQAVDTQQETLSTTTDIQIDHNVNIFNNTQDESEDGIYL
;
A
#
# COMPACT_ATOMS: atom_id res chain seq x y z
N MET A 1 -25.23 -11.02 0.29
CA MET A 1 -24.72 -10.76 -1.07
C MET A 1 -23.35 -11.43 -1.19
N THR A 2 -23.28 -12.70 -1.56
CA THR A 2 -22.03 -13.42 -1.80
C THR A 2 -21.55 -13.07 -3.21
N SER A 3 -20.78 -11.99 -3.32
CA SER A 3 -20.06 -11.68 -4.56
C SER A 3 -19.13 -12.83 -4.89
N LEU A 4 -19.19 -13.33 -6.12
CA LEU A 4 -18.16 -14.23 -6.63
C LEU A 4 -16.80 -13.53 -6.48
N PRO A 5 -15.75 -14.27 -6.10
CA PRO A 5 -14.40 -13.70 -6.08
C PRO A 5 -14.06 -13.23 -7.50
N PRO A 6 -13.36 -12.08 -7.63
CA PRO A 6 -12.96 -11.58 -8.93
C PRO A 6 -12.13 -12.63 -9.67
N LEU A 7 -12.52 -12.93 -10.91
CA LEU A 7 -11.81 -13.90 -11.74
C LEU A 7 -10.39 -13.40 -12.01
N GLU A 8 -9.41 -14.28 -11.85
CA GLU A 8 -8.03 -13.95 -12.18
C GLU A 8 -7.86 -13.77 -13.70
N PRO A 9 -7.21 -12.70 -14.17
CA PRO A 9 -6.93 -12.53 -15.59
C PRO A 9 -5.98 -13.61 -16.08
N THR A 10 -6.25 -14.14 -17.26
CA THR A 10 -5.35 -15.05 -17.98
C THR A 10 -4.07 -14.33 -18.42
N ILE A 11 -3.03 -15.10 -18.74
CA ILE A 11 -1.74 -14.58 -19.23
C ILE A 11 -1.94 -13.64 -20.44
N SER A 12 -2.75 -14.05 -21.42
CA SER A 12 -3.03 -13.22 -22.59
C SER A 12 -3.71 -11.90 -22.25
N GLN A 13 -4.58 -11.89 -21.24
CA GLN A 13 -5.25 -10.68 -20.77
C GLN A 13 -4.28 -9.72 -20.08
N LEU A 14 -3.25 -10.21 -19.37
CA LEU A 14 -2.26 -9.35 -18.71
C LEU A 14 -1.58 -8.37 -19.68
N HIS A 15 -1.29 -8.80 -20.91
CA HIS A 15 -0.67 -7.93 -21.92
C HIS A 15 -1.54 -6.72 -22.29
N THR A 16 -2.86 -6.85 -22.18
CA THR A 16 -3.84 -5.81 -22.56
C THR A 16 -4.19 -4.86 -21.41
N LEU A 17 -3.86 -5.22 -20.17
CA LEU A 17 -4.18 -4.40 -18.99
C LEU A 17 -3.39 -3.09 -18.99
N SER A 18 -3.93 -2.03 -18.39
CA SER A 18 -3.19 -0.78 -18.16
C SER A 18 -2.08 -0.97 -17.12
N VAL A 19 -1.17 0.00 -16.99
CA VAL A 19 -0.11 -0.03 -15.96
C VAL A 19 -0.72 -0.07 -14.56
N GLU A 20 -1.76 0.72 -14.29
CA GLU A 20 -2.46 0.74 -13.01
C GLU A 20 -3.11 -0.61 -12.70
N SER A 21 -3.80 -1.21 -13.68
CA SER A 21 -4.42 -2.54 -13.51
C SER A 21 -3.38 -3.63 -13.25
N LEU A 22 -2.20 -3.55 -13.89
CA LEU A 22 -1.09 -4.47 -13.61
C LEU A 22 -0.53 -4.30 -12.19
N ILE A 23 -0.42 -3.07 -11.69
CA ILE A 23 0.01 -2.80 -10.31
C ILE A 23 -0.99 -3.40 -9.31
N TYR A 24 -2.29 -3.16 -9.54
CA TYR A 24 -3.35 -3.72 -8.70
C TYR A 24 -3.34 -5.26 -8.71
N GLU A 25 -3.23 -5.87 -9.90
CA GLU A 25 -3.14 -7.31 -10.06
C GLU A 25 -1.96 -7.89 -9.27
N LYS A 26 -0.78 -7.26 -9.39
CA LYS A 26 0.41 -7.66 -8.63
C LYS A 26 0.14 -7.61 -7.12
N GLN A 27 -0.44 -6.53 -6.62
CA GLN A 27 -0.75 -6.39 -5.20
C GLN A 27 -1.74 -7.45 -4.71
N ARG A 28 -2.76 -7.78 -5.52
CA ARG A 28 -3.70 -8.87 -5.20
C ARG A 28 -2.99 -10.21 -5.10
N LEU A 29 -2.11 -10.53 -6.05
CA LEU A 29 -1.34 -11.77 -6.06
C LEU A 29 -0.36 -11.84 -4.87
N ASP A 30 0.30 -10.74 -4.52
CA ASP A 30 1.17 -10.66 -3.34
C ASP A 30 0.38 -10.95 -2.04
N ASN A 31 -0.84 -10.43 -1.95
CA ASN A 31 -1.74 -10.68 -0.82
C ASN A 31 -2.19 -12.16 -0.77
N SER A 32 -2.58 -12.73 -1.91
CA SER A 32 -2.88 -14.17 -2.04
C SER A 32 -1.71 -15.03 -1.56
N LEU A 33 -0.48 -14.72 -2.02
CA LEU A 33 0.73 -15.41 -1.58
C LEU A 33 0.94 -15.31 -0.08
N PHE A 34 0.76 -14.14 0.53
CA PHE A 34 0.88 -13.97 1.97
C PHE A 34 -0.08 -14.90 2.73
N HIS A 35 -1.35 -14.94 2.31
CA HIS A 35 -2.35 -15.78 2.96
C HIS A 35 -2.11 -17.28 2.75
N LEU A 36 -1.71 -17.71 1.56
CA LEU A 36 -1.39 -19.12 1.28
C LEU A 36 -0.21 -19.60 2.12
N ASN A 37 0.88 -18.81 2.18
CA ASN A 37 2.04 -19.17 2.99
C ASN A 37 1.67 -19.23 4.48
N ARG A 38 0.90 -18.25 4.98
CA ARG A 38 0.42 -18.28 6.36
C ARG A 38 -0.44 -19.52 6.64
N SER A 39 -1.38 -19.84 5.74
CA SER A 39 -2.24 -21.01 5.88
C SER A 39 -1.44 -22.31 5.89
N ASN A 40 -0.40 -22.43 5.07
CA ASN A 40 0.48 -23.60 5.06
C ASN A 40 1.23 -23.75 6.39
N GLU A 41 1.76 -22.65 6.93
CA GLU A 41 2.44 -22.69 8.22
C GLU A 41 1.48 -22.99 9.37
N ASP A 42 0.24 -22.49 9.32
CA ASP A 42 -0.77 -22.77 10.34
C ASP A 42 -1.21 -24.26 10.29
N MET A 43 -1.34 -24.85 9.10
CA MET A 43 -1.63 -26.29 8.95
C MET A 43 -0.50 -27.17 9.49
N LYS A 44 0.77 -26.85 9.15
CA LYS A 44 1.93 -27.59 9.68
C LYS A 44 2.03 -27.53 11.20
N LYS A 45 1.73 -26.38 11.80
CA LYS A 45 1.74 -26.21 13.26
C LYS A 45 0.64 -26.97 13.96
N PHE A 46 -0.50 -27.15 13.31
CA PHE A 46 -1.64 -27.86 13.88
C PHE A 46 -1.38 -29.38 13.87
N ASP A 47 -1.08 -29.95 12.71
CA ASP A 47 -0.62 -31.35 12.59
C ASP A 47 0.11 -31.55 11.25
N GLU A 48 1.43 -31.75 11.32
CA GLU A 48 2.27 -31.98 10.13
C GLU A 48 2.05 -33.35 9.48
N ASN A 49 1.51 -34.34 10.22
CA ASN A 49 1.35 -35.71 9.74
C ASN A 49 -0.07 -36.01 9.22
N ASP A 50 -1.00 -35.05 9.36
CA ASP A 50 -2.33 -35.16 8.81
C ASP A 50 -2.26 -35.18 7.28
N LYS A 51 -2.84 -36.23 6.68
CA LYS A 51 -2.79 -36.46 5.22
C LYS A 51 -3.58 -35.41 4.44
N ASP A 52 -4.68 -34.92 5.00
CA ASP A 52 -5.52 -33.94 4.34
C ASP A 52 -4.82 -32.57 4.35
N PHE A 53 -4.14 -32.21 5.45
CA PHE A 53 -3.29 -31.01 5.47
C PHE A 53 -2.10 -31.12 4.53
N GLN A 54 -1.44 -32.28 4.43
CA GLN A 54 -0.36 -32.47 3.46
C GLN A 54 -0.84 -32.29 2.02
N LEU A 55 -2.03 -32.80 1.68
CA LEU A 55 -2.62 -32.61 0.36
C LEU A 55 -2.96 -31.13 0.11
N ALA A 56 -3.62 -30.47 1.06
CA ALA A 56 -3.96 -29.05 0.94
C ALA A 56 -2.72 -28.14 0.81
N ILE A 57 -1.66 -28.42 1.59
CA ILE A 57 -0.38 -27.71 1.49
C ILE A 57 0.21 -27.87 0.09
N LYS A 58 0.21 -29.09 -0.45
CA LYS A 58 0.72 -29.37 -1.80
C LYS A 58 -0.06 -28.59 -2.88
N GLU A 59 -1.38 -28.57 -2.81
CA GLU A 59 -2.22 -27.79 -3.74
C GLU A 59 -1.94 -26.28 -3.62
N ASN A 60 -1.76 -25.78 -2.40
CA ASN A 60 -1.38 -24.39 -2.16
C ASN A 60 0.02 -24.08 -2.70
N GLU A 61 0.99 -25.00 -2.62
CA GLU A 61 2.33 -24.82 -3.18
C GLU A 61 2.33 -24.72 -4.71
N GLU A 62 1.50 -25.52 -5.38
CA GLU A 62 1.28 -25.41 -6.83
C GLU A 62 0.64 -24.06 -7.19
N LEU A 63 -0.32 -23.58 -6.40
CA LEU A 63 -0.93 -22.25 -6.59
C LEU A 63 0.07 -21.12 -6.36
N ILE A 64 0.88 -21.20 -5.28
CA ILE A 64 1.95 -20.25 -4.97
C ILE A 64 2.94 -20.15 -6.14
N THR A 65 3.32 -21.27 -6.72
CA THR A 65 4.25 -21.30 -7.87
C THR A 65 3.67 -20.54 -9.06
N ARG A 66 2.41 -20.83 -9.43
CA ARG A 66 1.71 -20.12 -10.52
C ARG A 66 1.57 -18.62 -10.25
N HIS A 67 1.22 -18.22 -9.02
CA HIS A 67 1.14 -16.81 -8.65
C HIS A 67 2.49 -16.09 -8.75
N ARG A 68 3.59 -16.74 -8.33
CA ARG A 68 4.95 -16.18 -8.46
C ARG A 68 5.36 -15.98 -9.92
N GLU A 69 5.08 -16.95 -10.79
CA GLU A 69 5.33 -16.83 -12.23
C GLU A 69 4.54 -15.66 -12.83
N LYS A 70 3.28 -15.52 -12.44
CA LYS A 70 2.41 -14.43 -12.89
C LYS A 70 2.92 -13.06 -12.42
N ILE A 71 3.34 -12.93 -11.16
CA ILE A 71 3.96 -11.70 -10.65
C ILE A 71 5.21 -11.36 -11.44
N LYS A 72 6.07 -12.34 -11.75
CA LYS A 72 7.27 -12.12 -12.57
C LYS A 72 6.90 -11.56 -13.94
N MET A 73 5.92 -12.15 -14.61
CA MET A 73 5.44 -11.65 -15.91
C MET A 73 4.91 -10.22 -15.83
N ILE A 74 4.13 -9.90 -14.79
CA ILE A 74 3.63 -8.54 -14.56
C ILE A 74 4.81 -7.57 -14.34
N GLN A 75 5.81 -7.95 -13.56
CA GLN A 75 7.00 -7.13 -13.35
C GLN A 75 7.77 -6.87 -14.65
N ASP A 76 7.91 -7.88 -15.50
CA ASP A 76 8.60 -7.75 -16.78
C ASP A 76 7.82 -6.82 -17.73
N LEU A 77 6.49 -6.92 -17.79
CA LEU A 77 5.63 -6.00 -18.55
C LEU A 77 5.70 -4.55 -18.04
N LEU A 78 5.73 -4.35 -16.72
CA LEU A 78 5.85 -3.02 -16.13
C LEU A 78 7.20 -2.38 -16.49
N LYS A 79 8.30 -3.16 -16.45
CA LYS A 79 9.63 -2.70 -16.86
C LYS A 79 9.68 -2.36 -18.35
N GLU A 80 9.12 -3.21 -19.21
CA GLU A 80 9.06 -2.99 -20.65
C GLU A 80 8.35 -1.66 -20.97
N ARG A 81 7.19 -1.42 -20.34
CA ARG A 81 6.41 -0.19 -20.54
C ARG A 81 7.11 1.05 -20.01
N GLN A 82 7.84 0.93 -18.89
CA GLN A 82 8.65 2.03 -18.37
C GLN A 82 9.80 2.39 -19.33
N GLN A 83 10.46 1.40 -19.93
CA GLN A 83 11.51 1.63 -20.92
C GLN A 83 10.97 2.29 -22.19
N ASN A 84 9.80 1.86 -22.67
CA ASN A 84 9.16 2.42 -23.85
C ASN A 84 8.61 3.84 -23.62
N GLY A 85 8.21 4.17 -22.39
CA GLY A 85 7.77 5.52 -22.00
C GLY A 85 8.90 6.53 -21.81
N ASN A 86 10.14 6.07 -21.62
CA ASN A 86 11.31 6.92 -21.38
C ASN A 86 12.04 7.39 -22.66
N ILE A 87 11.57 7.02 -23.85
CA ILE A 87 12.04 7.59 -25.12
C ILE A 87 11.27 8.90 -25.38
N CYS A 88 11.47 9.89 -24.52
CA CYS A 88 11.06 11.27 -24.78
C CYS A 88 12.30 12.05 -25.24
N ILE A 89 12.47 12.18 -26.57
CA ILE A 89 13.49 13.05 -27.14
C ILE A 89 12.98 14.50 -26.98
N THR A 90 13.28 15.13 -25.84
CA THR A 90 13.14 16.59 -25.71
C THR A 90 14.32 17.26 -26.39
N THR A 91 14.27 17.37 -27.72
CA THR A 91 15.12 18.29 -28.48
C THR A 91 14.45 19.66 -28.51
N GLU A 92 14.54 20.37 -27.39
CA GLU A 92 14.29 21.81 -27.35
C GLU A 92 15.58 22.43 -26.82
N ARG A 93 16.39 22.90 -27.77
CA ARG A 93 17.67 23.60 -27.56
C ARG A 93 17.38 24.99 -26.99
N PRO A 94 17.77 25.34 -25.76
CA PRO A 94 17.75 26.74 -25.37
C PRO A 94 18.97 27.44 -25.97
N VAL A 95 18.71 28.30 -26.94
CA VAL A 95 19.64 29.30 -27.44
C VAL A 95 20.12 30.13 -26.26
N GLN A 96 21.44 30.18 -26.08
CA GLN A 96 22.10 31.12 -25.17
C GLN A 96 21.81 32.55 -25.61
N ILE A 97 21.24 33.36 -24.73
CA ILE A 97 21.37 34.82 -24.78
C ILE A 97 21.79 35.27 -23.37
N MET A 98 23.07 35.53 -23.21
CA MET A 98 23.63 36.35 -22.14
C MET A 98 23.47 37.82 -22.54
N THR A 99 23.09 38.71 -21.61
CA THR A 99 23.67 40.07 -21.44
C THR A 99 23.00 40.80 -20.26
N ASP A 100 23.71 40.84 -19.13
CA ASP A 100 24.11 41.98 -18.28
C ASP A 100 23.17 43.19 -18.03
N SER A 101 22.93 43.54 -16.74
CA SER A 101 23.52 44.74 -16.07
C SER A 101 22.77 45.21 -14.79
N ASN A 102 23.58 45.72 -13.86
CA ASN A 102 23.38 46.16 -12.45
C ASN A 102 22.50 47.40 -12.17
N SER A 103 22.26 47.66 -10.85
CA SER A 103 22.19 48.98 -10.13
C SER A 103 20.77 49.38 -9.58
N ILE A 104 20.45 49.85 -8.33
CA ILE A 104 21.20 50.39 -7.16
C ILE A 104 20.24 50.75 -5.94
N GLN A 105 20.79 50.77 -4.69
CA GLN A 105 20.49 51.50 -3.39
C GLN A 105 19.14 51.32 -2.60
N GLN A 106 19.09 50.95 -1.29
CA GLN A 106 19.49 51.57 0.02
C GLN A 106 18.82 52.95 0.31
N ALA A 107 18.31 53.36 1.49
CA ALA A 107 18.24 52.96 2.92
C ALA A 107 16.98 53.67 3.55
N VAL A 108 16.51 53.51 4.81
CA VAL A 108 17.02 54.10 6.07
C VAL A 108 16.23 53.53 7.29
N ASP A 109 16.96 53.33 8.40
CA ASP A 109 16.63 52.88 9.77
C ASP A 109 15.57 53.64 10.58
N THR A 110 15.02 53.00 11.64
CA THR A 110 14.95 53.53 13.03
C THR A 110 14.78 52.37 14.04
N GLN A 111 15.52 52.41 15.14
CA GLN A 111 15.74 51.34 16.15
C GLN A 111 14.90 51.50 17.45
N GLN A 112 15.01 50.48 18.34
CA GLN A 112 14.73 50.42 19.81
C GLN A 112 13.25 50.20 20.22
N GLU A 113 12.84 49.41 21.23
CA GLU A 113 13.48 48.69 22.34
C GLU A 113 12.44 47.74 23.05
N THR A 114 12.94 46.69 23.74
CA THR A 114 12.42 46.06 24.99
C THR A 114 11.20 45.09 25.05
N LEU A 115 11.54 43.82 25.37
CA LEU A 115 11.17 43.01 26.55
C LEU A 115 9.70 42.56 26.86
N SER A 116 9.52 41.23 26.80
CA SER A 116 8.71 40.29 27.64
C SER A 116 7.21 40.51 27.89
N THR A 117 6.38 39.47 27.67
CA THR A 117 5.56 38.80 28.72
C THR A 117 5.03 37.43 28.22
N THR A 118 5.25 36.45 29.07
CA THR A 118 4.88 35.02 29.10
C THR A 118 3.36 34.77 29.13
N THR A 119 2.88 33.68 28.53
CA THR A 119 1.95 32.75 29.23
C THR A 119 1.88 31.40 28.54
N ASP A 120 2.38 30.40 29.26
CA ASP A 120 2.31 28.96 29.02
C ASP A 120 0.89 28.41 29.14
N ILE A 121 0.55 27.38 28.36
CA ILE A 121 -0.35 26.32 28.82
C ILE A 121 0.22 24.96 28.36
N GLN A 122 0.98 24.33 29.24
CA GLN A 122 1.07 22.87 29.37
C GLN A 122 -0.02 22.42 30.33
N ILE A 123 -0.84 21.42 29.96
CA ILE A 123 -1.49 20.54 30.95
C ILE A 123 -1.44 19.11 30.42
N ASP A 124 -0.69 18.29 31.16
CA ASP A 124 -0.61 16.84 31.12
C ASP A 124 -1.86 16.16 31.71
N HIS A 125 -2.16 14.97 31.16
CA HIS A 125 -2.68 13.76 31.82
C HIS A 125 -3.68 13.88 33.00
N ASN A 126 -4.90 13.35 32.86
CA ASN A 126 -5.38 12.27 33.76
C ASN A 126 -6.66 11.54 33.29
N VAL A 127 -6.68 10.26 33.65
CA VAL A 127 -7.69 9.20 33.49
C VAL A 127 -9.02 9.56 34.15
N ASN A 128 -10.16 9.22 33.51
CA ASN A 128 -11.29 8.69 34.28
C ASN A 128 -12.16 7.70 33.48
N ILE A 129 -12.25 6.50 34.04
CA ILE A 129 -13.14 5.40 33.70
C ILE A 129 -14.55 5.77 34.14
N PHE A 130 -15.55 5.62 33.27
CA PHE A 130 -16.93 5.41 33.73
C PHE A 130 -17.55 4.22 33.01
N ASN A 131 -17.83 3.22 33.85
CA ASN A 131 -18.69 2.06 33.60
C ASN A 131 -20.08 2.51 33.14
N ASN A 132 -20.66 1.76 32.21
CA ASN A 132 -22.11 1.66 32.12
C ASN A 132 -22.50 0.19 31.89
N THR A 133 -22.90 -0.47 32.97
CA THR A 133 -23.49 -1.80 32.99
C THR A 133 -24.90 -1.64 33.57
N GLN A 134 -25.91 -1.98 32.78
CA GLN A 134 -27.28 -2.33 33.22
C GLN A 134 -27.94 -2.97 31.99
N ASP A 135 -27.96 -4.30 31.82
CA ASP A 135 -28.82 -5.29 32.48
C ASP A 135 -30.31 -4.97 32.28
N GLU A 136 -30.97 -5.71 31.38
CA GLU A 136 -32.29 -6.33 31.63
C GLU A 136 -32.44 -7.60 30.77
N SER A 137 -32.95 -8.61 31.45
CA SER A 137 -33.27 -9.95 31.00
C SER A 137 -34.58 -9.95 30.21
N GLU A 138 -34.78 -10.88 29.26
CA GLU A 138 -36.02 -11.67 29.18
C GLU A 138 -36.00 -12.70 28.03
N ASP A 139 -36.27 -13.94 28.47
CA ASP A 139 -37.02 -15.02 27.85
C ASP A 139 -36.49 -15.79 26.63
N GLY A 140 -36.00 -16.99 26.97
CA GLY A 140 -35.81 -18.11 26.07
C GLY A 140 -37.14 -18.67 25.54
N ILE A 141 -37.10 -19.05 24.26
CA ILE A 141 -38.18 -19.74 23.58
C ILE A 141 -38.04 -21.24 23.88
N TYR A 142 -39.00 -21.78 24.64
CA TYR A 142 -39.18 -23.23 24.80
C TYR A 142 -39.57 -23.87 23.47
N LEU A 143 -38.92 -24.99 23.14
CA LEU A 143 -39.32 -25.97 22.12
C LEU A 143 -39.67 -27.29 22.81
#